data_AF-A0A2V6SJ50-F1
#
_entry.id   AF-A0A2V6SJ50-F1
#
_cell.length_a   1.000
_cell.length_b   1.000
_cell.length_c   1.000
_cell.angle_alpha   90.00
_cell.angle_beta   90.00
_cell.angle_gamma   90.00
#
_symmetry.space_group_name_H-M   'P 1'
#
loop_
_entity.id
_entity.type
_entity.pdbx_description
1 polymer ?
#
loop_
_entity_poly.entity_id
_entity_poly.type
_entity_poly.pdbx_seq_one_letter_code
_entity_poly.pdbx_strand_id
1 'polypeptide(L)'
;MPEKRTIARARRDKRAGKAPTTQAGEFVREEMDHIREGKHGARSTKQAIAIGLSKARRAGVRLRPPARGRASASTRRRARQDYRAGMHGSRRKPSARRSRAVTRALRREGRQAASRTALARQARQSARRRRGTRRASR
;
A
#
# COMPACT_ATOMS: atom_id res chain seq x y z
N MET A 1 -3.01 -12.15 -2.33
CA MET A 1 -4.10 -11.52 -1.54
C MET A 1 -3.59 -11.33 -0.11
N PRO A 2 -4.10 -10.36 0.66
CA PRO A 2 -3.65 -10.14 2.05
C PRO A 2 -4.03 -11.31 2.96
N GLU A 3 -3.24 -11.54 4.00
CA GLU A 3 -3.50 -12.56 5.01
C GLU A 3 -4.78 -12.28 5.80
N LYS A 4 -5.48 -13.35 6.22
CA LYS A 4 -6.69 -13.24 7.06
C LYS A 4 -6.43 -12.43 8.33
N ARG A 5 -5.22 -12.57 8.90
CA ARG A 5 -4.76 -11.83 10.08
C ARG A 5 -4.78 -10.32 9.81
N THR A 6 -4.20 -9.83 8.72
CA THR A 6 -4.19 -8.40 8.35
C THR A 6 -5.60 -7.83 8.22
N ILE A 7 -6.50 -8.58 7.57
CA ILE A 7 -7.90 -8.16 7.42
C ILE A 7 -8.56 -8.03 8.81
N ALA A 8 -8.31 -8.98 9.72
CA ALA A 8 -8.83 -8.92 11.08
C ALA A 8 -8.28 -7.70 11.85
N ARG A 9 -6.98 -7.37 11.70
CA ARG A 9 -6.40 -6.17 12.32
C ARG A 9 -7.05 -4.89 11.80
N ALA A 10 -7.16 -4.75 10.49
CA ALA A 10 -7.81 -3.59 9.87
C ALA A 10 -9.29 -3.46 10.27
N ARG A 11 -10.00 -4.57 10.45
CA ARG A 11 -11.38 -4.58 10.99
C ARG A 11 -11.44 -4.14 12.44
N ARG A 12 -10.49 -4.54 13.28
CA ARG A 12 -10.39 -4.04 14.67
C ARG A 12 -10.15 -2.54 14.71
N ASP A 13 -9.23 -2.03 13.89
CA ASP A 13 -8.99 -0.59 13.76
C ASP A 13 -10.25 0.16 13.31
N LYS A 14 -11.01 -0.41 12.37
CA LYS A 14 -12.30 0.14 11.95
C LYS A 14 -13.31 0.17 13.11
N ARG A 15 -13.44 -0.92 13.88
CA ARG A 15 -14.33 -1.00 15.04
C ARG A 15 -13.94 0.00 16.13
N ALA A 16 -12.64 0.25 16.31
CA ALA A 16 -12.11 1.27 17.19
C ALA A 16 -12.22 2.71 16.63
N GLY A 17 -12.97 2.93 15.54
CA GLY A 17 -13.19 4.27 14.96
C GLY A 17 -11.96 4.88 14.27
N LYS A 18 -10.88 4.13 14.05
CA LYS A 18 -9.65 4.68 13.48
C LYS A 18 -9.82 5.05 12.00
N ALA A 19 -9.08 6.06 11.57
CA ALA A 19 -9.11 6.55 10.19
C ALA A 19 -8.78 5.46 9.13
N PRO A 20 -9.31 5.54 7.90
CA PRO A 20 -9.01 4.59 6.83
C PRO A 20 -7.53 4.47 6.49
N THR A 21 -6.75 5.53 6.69
CA THR A 21 -5.28 5.53 6.51
C THR A 21 -4.59 4.67 7.55
N THR A 22 -5.08 4.67 8.80
CA THR A 22 -4.57 3.81 9.87
C THR A 22 -4.90 2.35 9.59
N GLN A 23 -6.15 2.06 9.21
CA GLN A 23 -6.57 0.71 8.81
C GLN A 23 -5.71 0.18 7.63
N ALA A 24 -5.40 1.03 6.66
CA ALA A 24 -4.55 0.68 5.54
C ALA A 24 -3.08 0.44 5.95
N GLY A 25 -2.66 0.98 7.10
CA GLY A 25 -1.33 0.78 7.67
C GLY A 25 -1.03 -0.69 7.96
N GLU A 26 -2.03 -1.47 8.36
CA GLU A 26 -1.87 -2.92 8.59
C GLU A 26 -1.43 -3.67 7.33
N PHE A 27 -1.95 -3.29 6.16
CA PHE A 27 -1.56 -3.90 4.88
C PHE A 27 -0.16 -3.46 4.42
N VAL A 28 0.25 -2.23 4.76
CA VAL A 28 1.61 -1.77 4.49
C VAL A 28 2.59 -2.48 5.42
N ARG A 29 2.22 -2.70 6.69
CA ARG A 29 3.02 -3.47 7.66
C ARG A 29 3.23 -4.90 7.16
N GLU A 30 2.15 -5.58 6.77
CA GLU A 30 2.22 -6.93 6.17
C GLU A 30 3.14 -6.95 4.94
N GLU A 31 3.03 -5.98 4.04
CA GLU A 31 3.89 -5.91 2.84
C GLU A 31 5.38 -5.79 3.20
N MET A 32 5.71 -4.98 4.21
CA MET A 32 7.09 -4.84 4.67
C MET A 32 7.59 -6.13 5.32
N ASP A 33 6.73 -6.82 6.08
CA ASP A 33 7.06 -8.09 6.71
C ASP A 33 7.29 -9.18 5.64
N HIS A 34 6.44 -9.26 4.61
CA HIS A 34 6.64 -10.18 3.47
C HIS A 34 7.96 -9.94 2.74
N ILE A 35 8.39 -8.67 2.61
CA ILE A 35 9.68 -8.33 2.02
C ILE A 35 10.85 -8.76 2.91
N ARG A 36 10.75 -8.56 4.22
CA ARG A 36 11.79 -8.98 5.19
C ARG A 36 11.94 -10.50 5.25
N GLU A 37 10.81 -11.20 5.28
CA GLU A 37 10.71 -12.67 5.24
C GLU A 37 11.19 -13.26 3.91
N GLY A 38 11.34 -12.44 2.87
CA GLY A 38 11.84 -12.88 1.57
C GLY A 38 10.81 -13.53 0.66
N LYS A 39 9.50 -13.38 0.94
CA LYS A 39 8.42 -13.86 0.06
C LYS A 39 8.51 -13.23 -1.34
N HIS A 40 8.90 -11.95 -1.38
CA HIS A 40 9.25 -11.19 -2.58
C HIS A 40 10.06 -9.93 -2.19
N GLY A 41 10.65 -9.22 -3.15
CA GLY A 41 11.31 -7.93 -2.94
C GLY A 41 10.47 -6.73 -3.39
N ALA A 42 11.08 -5.56 -3.32
CA ALA A 42 10.59 -4.34 -3.95
C ALA A 42 11.77 -3.42 -4.31
N ARG A 43 11.69 -2.77 -5.47
CA ARG A 43 12.71 -1.82 -5.95
C ARG A 43 12.82 -0.56 -5.10
N SER A 44 11.78 -0.24 -4.33
CA SER A 44 11.79 0.92 -3.42
C SER A 44 10.74 0.81 -2.31
N THR A 45 10.98 1.50 -1.20
CA THR A 45 10.00 1.65 -0.11
C THR A 45 8.67 2.23 -0.60
N LYS A 46 8.70 3.17 -1.56
CA LYS A 46 7.48 3.75 -2.15
C LYS A 46 6.67 2.70 -2.92
N GLN A 47 7.33 1.78 -3.62
CA GLN A 47 6.66 0.67 -4.30
C GLN A 47 6.02 -0.28 -3.29
N ALA A 48 6.74 -0.68 -2.23
CA ALA A 48 6.19 -1.53 -1.18
C ALA A 48 4.94 -0.88 -0.54
N ILE A 49 5.02 0.39 -0.15
CA ILE A 49 3.85 1.13 0.37
C ILE A 49 2.71 1.12 -0.66
N ALA A 50 3.00 1.36 -1.95
CA ALA A 50 1.97 1.36 -2.99
C ALA A 50 1.29 -0.01 -3.17
N ILE A 51 2.03 -1.12 -3.07
CA ILE A 51 1.47 -2.48 -3.11
C ILE A 51 0.54 -2.69 -1.91
N GLY A 52 1.00 -2.38 -0.70
CA GLY A 52 0.20 -2.47 0.53
C GLY A 52 -1.08 -1.64 0.47
N LEU A 53 -1.01 -0.38 0.03
CA LEU A 53 -2.21 0.47 -0.14
C LEU A 53 -3.17 -0.03 -1.23
N SER A 54 -2.65 -0.72 -2.26
CA SER A 54 -3.49 -1.35 -3.29
C SER A 54 -4.21 -2.58 -2.74
N LYS A 55 -3.53 -3.41 -1.92
CA LYS A 55 -4.14 -4.53 -1.17
C LYS A 55 -5.24 -4.03 -0.24
N ALA A 56 -4.99 -2.96 0.53
CA ALA A 56 -5.96 -2.38 1.44
C ALA A 56 -7.26 -1.96 0.74
N ARG A 57 -7.15 -1.24 -0.39
CA ARG A 57 -8.32 -0.81 -1.17
C ARG A 57 -9.12 -2.01 -1.68
N ARG A 58 -8.44 -3.01 -2.25
CA ARG A 58 -9.09 -4.24 -2.73
C ARG A 58 -9.75 -5.05 -1.61
N ALA A 59 -9.22 -4.98 -0.40
CA ALA A 59 -9.78 -5.63 0.78
C ALA A 59 -10.97 -4.87 1.40
N GLY A 60 -11.39 -3.76 0.81
CA GLY A 60 -12.57 -3.00 1.25
C GLY A 60 -12.27 -1.90 2.27
N VAL A 61 -11.01 -1.52 2.48
CA VAL A 61 -10.69 -0.31 3.26
C VAL A 61 -11.15 0.92 2.45
N ARG A 62 -11.89 1.84 3.09
CA ARG A 62 -12.41 3.08 2.49
C ARG A 62 -11.31 4.14 2.29
N LEU A 63 -10.18 3.73 1.72
CA LEU A 63 -9.03 4.59 1.46
C LEU A 63 -9.17 5.27 0.09
N ARG A 64 -9.50 6.57 0.11
CA ARG A 64 -9.67 7.36 -1.11
C ARG A 64 -8.42 7.29 -2.01
N PRO A 65 -8.59 7.26 -3.35
CA PRO A 65 -7.50 7.42 -4.29
C PRO A 65 -6.78 8.78 -4.10
N PRO A 66 -5.48 8.88 -4.41
CA PRO A 66 -4.75 10.13 -4.28
C PRO A 66 -5.33 11.23 -5.20
N ALA A 67 -5.27 12.47 -4.73
CA ALA A 67 -5.67 13.65 -5.50
C ALA A 67 -4.76 13.87 -6.72
N ARG A 68 -5.22 14.72 -7.66
CA ARG A 68 -4.39 15.19 -8.79
C ARG A 68 -3.10 15.83 -8.25
N GLY A 69 -1.99 15.65 -8.95
CA GLY A 69 -0.66 16.14 -8.53
C GLY A 69 0.02 15.35 -7.39
N ARG A 70 -0.69 14.46 -6.68
CA ARG A 70 -0.10 13.67 -5.58
C ARG A 70 0.50 12.34 -6.00
N ALA A 71 0.09 11.82 -7.16
CA ALA A 71 0.60 10.61 -7.78
C ALA A 71 0.43 10.66 -9.30
N SER A 72 1.16 9.82 -10.04
CA SER A 72 1.02 9.71 -11.49
C SER A 72 -0.42 9.37 -11.91
N ALA A 73 -0.80 9.77 -13.13
CA ALA A 73 -2.13 9.47 -13.68
C ALA A 73 -2.43 7.96 -13.68
N SER A 74 -1.44 7.14 -14.05
CA SER A 74 -1.54 5.67 -14.03
C SER A 74 -1.79 5.12 -12.62
N THR A 75 -1.03 5.58 -11.63
CA THR A 75 -1.19 5.17 -10.22
C THR A 75 -2.56 5.56 -9.68
N ARG A 76 -3.01 6.77 -9.98
CA ARG A 76 -4.33 7.26 -9.58
C ARG A 76 -5.47 6.48 -10.23
N ARG A 77 -5.37 6.16 -11.52
CA ARG A 77 -6.33 5.30 -12.23
C ARG A 77 -6.40 3.92 -11.59
N ARG A 78 -5.25 3.33 -11.28
CA ARG A 78 -5.19 2.03 -10.61
C ARG A 78 -5.80 2.07 -9.21
N ALA A 79 -5.48 3.09 -8.41
CA ALA A 79 -6.06 3.26 -7.08
C ALA A 79 -7.59 3.41 -7.11
N ARG A 80 -8.14 4.10 -8.14
CA ARG A 80 -9.59 4.18 -8.37
C ARG A 80 -10.19 2.82 -8.71
N GLN A 81 -9.55 2.05 -9.58
CA GLN A 81 -9.98 0.71 -9.94
C GLN A 81 -9.97 -0.22 -8.71
N ASP A 82 -8.89 -0.19 -7.92
CA ASP A 82 -8.75 -1.00 -6.72
C ASP A 82 -9.79 -0.62 -5.65
N TYR A 83 -10.07 0.67 -5.50
CA TYR A 83 -11.13 1.17 -4.62
C TYR A 83 -12.51 0.64 -5.05
N ARG A 84 -12.87 0.80 -6.33
CA ARG A 84 -14.15 0.29 -6.86
C ARG A 84 -14.26 -1.23 -6.69
N ALA A 85 -13.19 -1.96 -6.99
CA ALA A 85 -13.17 -3.42 -6.87
C ALA A 85 -13.38 -3.90 -5.42
N GLY A 86 -12.87 -3.17 -4.43
CA GLY A 86 -13.07 -3.48 -3.01
C GLY A 86 -14.44 -3.06 -2.47
N MET A 87 -15.05 -1.99 -3.00
CA MET A 87 -16.38 -1.53 -2.54
C MET A 87 -17.53 -2.37 -3.11
N HIS A 88 -17.45 -2.74 -4.38
CA HIS A 88 -18.53 -3.47 -5.06
C HIS A 88 -18.34 -4.99 -5.07
N GLY A 89 -17.25 -5.50 -4.49
CA GLY A 89 -16.93 -6.93 -4.51
C GLY A 89 -16.70 -7.43 -5.94
N SER A 90 -15.47 -7.33 -6.43
CA SER A 90 -15.17 -7.87 -7.77
C SER A 90 -15.32 -9.40 -7.80
N ARG A 91 -16.34 -9.90 -8.50
CA ARG A 91 -16.54 -11.34 -8.77
C ARG A 91 -15.46 -11.95 -9.69
N ARG A 92 -14.69 -11.11 -10.39
CA ARG A 92 -13.67 -11.56 -11.34
C ARG A 92 -12.36 -11.90 -10.63
N LYS A 93 -12.01 -13.19 -10.67
CA LYS A 93 -10.71 -13.67 -10.17
C LYS A 93 -9.57 -13.12 -11.03
N PRO A 94 -8.44 -12.71 -10.43
CA PRO A 94 -7.24 -12.37 -11.19
C PRO A 94 -6.76 -13.55 -12.03
N SER A 95 -6.22 -13.27 -13.22
CA SER A 95 -5.58 -14.30 -14.04
C SER A 95 -4.42 -14.94 -13.28
N ALA A 96 -4.42 -16.27 -13.19
CA ALA A 96 -3.36 -17.04 -12.54
C ALA A 96 -1.99 -16.80 -13.20
N ARG A 97 -1.93 -16.81 -14.53
CA ARG A 97 -0.70 -16.54 -15.32
C ARG A 97 -0.12 -15.17 -14.97
N ARG A 98 -0.94 -14.12 -14.98
CA ARG A 98 -0.49 -12.76 -14.61
C ARG A 98 -0.03 -12.68 -13.16
N SER A 99 -0.73 -13.34 -12.26
CA SER A 99 -0.37 -13.35 -10.83
C SER A 99 0.98 -14.02 -10.59
N ARG A 100 1.24 -15.16 -11.26
CA ARG A 100 2.53 -15.86 -11.22
C ARG A 100 3.65 -15.01 -11.81
N ALA A 101 3.43 -14.39 -12.96
CA ALA A 101 4.42 -13.52 -13.61
C ALA A 101 4.83 -12.33 -12.72
N VAL A 102 3.85 -11.62 -12.15
CA VAL A 102 4.11 -10.51 -11.21
C VAL A 102 4.87 -10.99 -9.98
N THR A 103 4.50 -12.14 -9.41
CA THR A 103 5.19 -12.69 -8.25
C THR A 103 6.65 -13.04 -8.56
N ARG A 104 6.91 -13.68 -9.71
CA ARG A 104 8.27 -14.01 -10.17
C ARG A 104 9.11 -12.74 -10.38
N ALA A 105 8.53 -11.70 -10.96
CA ALA A 105 9.22 -10.42 -11.14
C ALA A 105 9.59 -9.80 -9.79
N LEU A 106 8.64 -9.73 -8.84
CA LEU A 106 8.91 -9.18 -7.51
C LEU A 106 9.95 -9.99 -6.72
N ARG A 107 10.04 -11.30 -6.93
CA ARG A 107 11.08 -12.14 -6.28
C ARG A 107 12.51 -11.83 -6.74
N ARG A 108 12.68 -11.24 -7.92
CA ARG A 108 14.00 -10.80 -8.42
C ARG A 108 14.44 -9.46 -7.83
N GLU A 109 13.52 -8.72 -7.20
CA GLU A 109 13.81 -7.45 -6.56
C GLU A 109 14.51 -7.66 -5.21
N GLY A 110 15.29 -6.66 -4.77
CA GLY A 110 15.94 -6.67 -3.47
C GLY A 110 14.99 -6.48 -2.29
N ARG A 111 15.48 -6.81 -1.08
CA ARG A 111 14.72 -6.65 0.20
C ARG A 111 14.96 -5.29 0.89
N GLN A 112 15.89 -4.50 0.37
CA GLN A 112 16.32 -3.25 1.00
C GLN A 112 15.21 -2.20 1.14
N ALA A 113 14.15 -2.31 0.33
CA ALA A 113 12.97 -1.45 0.44
C ALA A 113 12.28 -1.48 1.82
N ALA A 114 12.38 -2.59 2.56
CA ALA A 114 11.78 -2.77 3.89
C ALA A 114 12.79 -2.60 5.05
N SER A 115 14.02 -2.19 4.76
CA SER A 115 15.05 -1.93 5.77
C SER A 115 14.69 -0.74 6.66
N ARG A 116 15.18 -0.76 7.91
CA ARG A 116 14.96 0.33 8.88
C ARG A 116 15.44 1.67 8.31
N THR A 117 16.63 1.70 7.71
CA THR A 117 17.21 2.89 7.08
C THR A 117 16.36 3.43 5.93
N ALA A 118 15.86 2.55 5.05
CA ALA A 118 15.02 2.97 3.93
C ALA A 118 13.68 3.58 4.41
N LEU A 119 13.06 2.98 5.42
CA LEU A 119 11.84 3.48 6.04
C LEU A 119 12.05 4.81 6.75
N ALA A 120 13.14 4.95 7.53
CA ALA A 120 13.49 6.19 8.21
C ALA A 120 13.68 7.34 7.21
N ARG A 121 14.39 7.08 6.10
CA ARG A 121 14.58 8.07 5.02
C ARG A 121 13.25 8.50 4.41
N GLN A 122 12.34 7.56 4.14
CA GLN A 122 11.00 7.87 3.62
C GLN A 122 10.18 8.70 4.62
N ALA A 123 10.22 8.36 5.92
CA ALA A 123 9.51 9.10 6.96
C ALA A 123 10.04 10.55 7.10
N ARG A 124 11.37 10.72 7.11
CA ARG A 124 12.02 12.04 7.12
C ARG A 124 11.64 12.87 5.89
N GLN A 125 11.66 12.27 4.69
CA GLN A 125 11.24 12.96 3.46
C GLN A 125 9.77 13.41 3.52
N SER A 126 8.87 12.55 4.00
CA SER A 126 7.45 12.91 4.19
C SER A 126 7.26 14.02 5.22
N ALA A 127 8.01 14.01 6.33
CA ALA A 127 7.97 15.06 7.34
C ALA A 127 8.45 16.42 6.78
N ARG A 128 9.54 16.44 6.02
CA ARG A 128 10.05 17.65 5.34
C ARG A 128 9.01 18.23 4.39
N ARG A 129 8.39 17.39 3.55
CA ARG A 129 7.33 17.84 2.62
C ARG A 129 6.14 18.47 3.35
N ARG A 130 5.70 17.90 4.48
CA ARG A 130 4.62 18.47 5.30
C ARG A 130 5.01 19.82 5.92
N ARG A 131 6.26 19.98 6.35
CA ARG A 131 6.75 21.27 6.89
C ARG A 131 6.79 22.35 5.82
N GLY A 132 7.25 22.04 4.59
CA GLY A 132 7.24 22.98 3.48
C GLY A 132 5.82 23.46 3.12
N THR A 133 4.84 22.56 3.08
CA THR A 133 3.43 22.94 2.84
C THR A 133 2.83 23.76 3.98
N ARG A 134 3.28 23.55 5.23
CA ARG A 134 2.82 24.32 6.40
C ARG A 134 3.46 25.70 6.51
N ARG A 135 4.65 25.89 5.93
CA ARG A 135 5.30 27.20 5.84
C ARG A 135 4.79 28.04 4.66
N ALA A 136 4.39 27.41 3.55
CA ALA A 136 3.81 28.08 2.39
C ALA A 136 2.31 28.42 2.53
N SER A 137 1.70 28.14 3.68
CA SER A 137 0.30 28.45 4.01
C SER A 137 0.18 29.45 5.17
N ARG A 138 1.29 30.08 5.53
CA ARG A 138 1.36 31.32 6.31
C ARG A 138 1.83 32.41 5.36
#